data_AF-A0A5M8RZF3-F1
#
_entry.id   AF-A0A5M8RZF3-F1
#
_cell.length_a   1.000
_cell.length_b   1.000
_cell.length_c   1.000
_cell.angle_alpha   90.00
_cell.angle_beta   90.00
_cell.angle_gamma   90.00
#
_symmetry.space_group_name_H-M   'P 1'
#
loop_
_entity.id
_entity.type
_entity.pdbx_description
1 polymer ?
#
loop_
_entity_poly.entity_id
_entity_poly.type
_entity_poly.pdbx_seq_one_letter_code
_entity_poly.pdbx_strand_id
1 'polypeptide(L)'
;MEDLLFEYKRSLKDTKNLYQPYQDESGLTAEQLKDKKLIRSMITDLEYVIEWLENGREPGIRRAIDRRDSYKRMLIKDPRIIDTFSEGIAFEPAQEVSAFDKARIEAALSVLTAREKEIFILNKVEQFSYERIAAMLGIKKSTVQTNVKRAQTKIAKQMKQPLHCLA
;
A
#
# COMPACT_ATOMS: atom_id res chain seq x y z
N MET A 1 -15.48 30.78 5.21
CA MET A 1 -14.15 30.46 4.62
C MET A 1 -13.70 31.56 3.67
N GLU A 2 -14.60 32.14 2.87
CA GLU A 2 -14.27 33.29 2.00
C GLU A 2 -13.75 34.51 2.78
N ASP A 3 -14.32 34.80 3.94
CA ASP A 3 -13.86 35.90 4.83
C ASP A 3 -12.40 35.73 5.26
N LEU A 4 -12.02 34.49 5.60
CA LEU A 4 -10.66 34.17 6.04
C LEU A 4 -9.64 34.33 4.90
N LEU A 5 -9.99 33.88 3.69
CA LEU A 5 -9.15 34.06 2.51
C LEU A 5 -8.94 35.54 2.19
N PHE A 6 -10.00 36.35 2.32
CA PHE A 6 -9.93 37.80 2.13
C PHE A 6 -9.00 38.46 3.14
N GLU A 7 -9.09 38.09 4.41
CA GLU A 7 -8.19 38.57 5.47
C GLU A 7 -6.72 38.22 5.18
N TYR A 8 -6.42 36.97 4.82
CA TYR A 8 -5.05 36.56 4.48
C TYR A 8 -4.49 37.30 3.27
N LYS A 9 -5.29 37.52 2.22
CA LYS A 9 -4.88 38.32 1.05
C LYS A 9 -4.60 39.77 1.42
N ARG A 10 -5.39 40.35 2.33
CA ARG A 10 -5.15 41.69 2.86
C ARG A 10 -3.84 41.75 3.65
N SER A 11 -3.61 40.82 4.57
CA SER A 11 -2.36 40.73 5.34
C SER A 11 -1.14 40.50 4.45
N LEU A 12 -1.27 39.73 3.37
CA LEU A 12 -0.20 39.55 2.38
C LEU A 12 0.12 40.86 1.64
N LYS A 13 -0.89 41.66 1.31
CA LYS A 13 -0.67 42.99 0.72
C LYS A 13 0.06 43.92 1.69
N ASP A 14 -0.35 43.93 2.95
CA ASP A 14 0.25 44.78 3.98
C ASP A 14 1.72 44.39 4.27
N THR A 15 2.01 43.09 4.38
CA THR A 15 3.38 42.59 4.55
C THR A 15 4.28 42.86 3.34
N LYS A 16 3.75 42.76 2.11
CA LYS A 16 4.48 43.17 0.90
C LYS A 16 4.81 44.66 0.88
N ASN A 17 3.89 45.52 1.34
CA ASN A 17 4.16 46.95 1.48
C ASN A 17 5.26 47.22 2.52
N LEU A 18 5.26 46.49 3.65
CA LEU A 18 6.33 46.57 4.65
C LEU A 18 7.68 46.09 4.12
N TYR A 19 7.70 45.17 3.14
CA TYR A 19 8.93 44.65 2.54
C TYR A 19 9.57 45.60 1.52
N GLN A 20 8.78 46.44 0.83
CA GLN A 20 9.26 47.40 -0.18
C GLN A 20 10.49 48.23 0.23
N PRO A 21 10.54 48.89 1.41
CA PRO A 21 11.68 49.72 1.79
C PRO A 21 12.97 48.91 2.06
N TYR A 22 12.88 47.60 2.25
CA TYR A 22 14.03 46.73 2.52
C TYR A 22 14.61 46.06 1.26
N GLN A 23 14.15 46.46 0.06
CA GLN A 23 14.65 45.91 -1.20
C GLN A 23 16.09 46.37 -1.51
N ASP A 24 16.42 47.63 -1.23
CA ASP A 24 17.74 48.21 -1.50
C ASP A 24 18.74 47.85 -0.40
N GLU A 25 19.66 46.91 -0.67
CA GLU A 25 20.58 46.36 0.35
C GLU A 25 21.70 47.32 0.78
N SER A 26 21.99 48.35 -0.03
CA SER A 26 23.19 49.18 0.05
C SER A 26 23.27 50.13 1.26
N GLY A 27 22.31 50.08 2.19
CA GLY A 27 22.27 50.95 3.38
C GLY A 27 21.60 50.35 4.62
N LEU A 28 21.36 49.03 4.65
CA LEU A 28 20.66 48.41 5.77
C LEU A 28 21.57 48.14 6.98
N THR A 29 21.04 48.45 8.15
CA THR A 29 21.62 48.08 9.44
C THR A 29 21.48 46.57 9.68
N ALA A 30 22.33 45.98 10.54
CA ALA A 30 22.27 44.55 10.87
C ALA A 30 20.90 44.09 11.41
N GLU A 31 20.17 44.96 12.11
CA GLU A 31 18.82 44.71 12.60
C GLU A 31 17.80 44.69 11.45
N GLN A 32 17.87 45.67 10.54
CA GLN A 32 17.00 45.73 9.37
C GLN A 32 17.19 44.53 8.43
N LEU A 33 18.40 43.96 8.36
CA LEU A 33 18.65 42.71 7.63
C LEU A 33 17.94 41.50 8.26
N LYS A 34 17.80 41.47 9.59
CA LYS A 34 17.02 40.43 10.29
C LYS A 34 15.53 40.62 10.02
N ASP A 35 15.05 41.86 10.10
CA ASP A 35 13.65 42.18 9.83
C ASP A 35 13.28 41.85 8.38
N LYS A 36 14.16 42.15 7.41
CA LYS A 36 13.99 41.74 6.00
C LYS A 36 13.79 40.23 5.87
N LYS A 37 14.60 39.42 6.56
CA LYS A 37 14.47 37.95 6.54
C LYS A 37 13.16 37.50 7.16
N LEU A 38 12.76 38.10 8.28
CA LEU A 38 11.52 37.77 8.98
C LEU A 38 10.28 38.13 8.13
N ILE A 39 10.25 39.33 7.56
CA ILE A 39 9.14 39.76 6.69
C ILE A 39 9.05 38.86 5.46
N ARG A 40 10.20 38.47 4.89
CA ARG A 40 10.23 37.52 3.76
C ARG A 40 9.65 36.15 4.14
N SER A 41 9.97 35.61 5.32
CA SER A 41 9.37 34.34 5.77
C SER A 41 7.86 34.47 5.99
N MET A 42 7.41 35.59 6.56
CA MET A 42 5.97 35.87 6.72
C MET A 42 5.25 35.90 5.37
N ILE A 43 5.85 36.49 4.33
CA ILE A 43 5.26 36.51 2.98
C ILE A 43 5.13 35.08 2.44
N THR A 44 6.18 34.26 2.55
CA THR A 44 6.13 32.87 2.05
C THR A 44 5.09 32.04 2.79
N ASP A 45 4.93 32.23 4.10
CA ASP A 45 3.92 31.53 4.89
C ASP A 45 2.50 31.93 4.49
N LEU A 46 2.27 33.23 4.27
CA LEU A 46 0.97 33.74 3.80
C LEU A 46 0.63 33.24 2.39
N GLU A 47 1.61 33.22 1.47
CA GLU A 47 1.42 32.68 0.12
C GLU A 47 1.06 31.19 0.16
N TYR A 48 1.74 30.41 1.01
CA TYR A 48 1.46 28.99 1.21
C TYR A 48 0.04 28.75 1.74
N VAL A 49 -0.38 29.49 2.77
CA VAL A 49 -1.72 29.36 3.35
C VAL A 49 -2.80 29.75 2.34
N ILE A 50 -2.59 30.82 1.57
CA ILE A 50 -3.53 31.25 0.52
C ILE A 50 -3.67 30.16 -0.56
N GLU A 51 -2.56 29.61 -1.05
CA GLU A 51 -2.60 28.55 -2.07
C GLU A 51 -3.33 27.30 -1.56
N TRP A 52 -3.14 26.96 -0.29
CA TRP A 52 -3.86 25.85 0.33
C TRP A 52 -5.36 26.13 0.42
N LEU A 53 -5.75 27.30 0.95
CA LEU A 53 -7.15 27.65 1.13
C LEU A 53 -7.90 27.82 -0.20
N GLU A 54 -7.23 28.28 -1.26
CA GLU A 54 -7.82 28.40 -2.61
C GLU A 54 -8.02 27.03 -3.29
N ASN A 55 -7.00 26.17 -3.24
CA ASN A 55 -7.03 24.90 -3.96
C ASN A 55 -7.60 23.74 -3.14
N GLY A 56 -7.76 23.91 -1.82
CA GLY A 56 -8.14 22.87 -0.88
C GLY A 56 -7.13 21.71 -0.80
N ARG A 57 -5.89 21.94 -1.26
CA ARG A 57 -4.83 20.94 -1.41
C ARG A 57 -3.52 21.50 -0.87
N GLU A 58 -2.73 20.65 -0.24
CA GLU A 58 -1.41 21.03 0.26
C GLU A 58 -0.50 21.47 -0.91
N PRO A 59 0.01 22.73 -0.89
CA PRO A 59 0.92 23.24 -1.91
C PRO A 59 2.21 22.42 -2.00
N GLY A 60 2.70 22.22 -3.23
CA GLY A 60 3.98 21.53 -3.49
C GLY A 60 3.94 20.00 -3.50
N ILE A 61 2.85 19.36 -3.10
CA ILE A 61 2.73 17.89 -3.14
C ILE A 61 2.08 17.41 -4.45
N ARG A 62 2.84 16.64 -5.26
CA ARG A 62 2.35 16.06 -6.53
C ARG A 62 1.27 14.97 -6.35
N ARG A 63 1.15 14.37 -5.15
CA ARG A 63 0.19 13.30 -4.84
C ARG A 63 -0.42 13.53 -3.45
N ALA A 64 -1.59 14.13 -3.41
CA ALA A 64 -2.25 14.49 -2.16
C ALA A 64 -2.88 13.28 -1.42
N ILE A 65 -3.18 13.47 -0.13
CA ILE A 65 -3.61 12.40 0.80
C ILE A 65 -4.97 11.79 0.44
N ASP A 66 -5.82 12.55 -0.24
CA ASP A 66 -7.11 12.13 -0.79
C ASP A 66 -6.97 10.93 -1.75
N ARG A 67 -5.84 10.80 -2.46
CA ARG A 67 -5.57 9.63 -3.31
C ARG A 67 -5.33 8.35 -2.49
N ARG A 68 -4.77 8.48 -1.29
CA ARG A 68 -4.53 7.34 -0.38
C ARG A 68 -5.78 6.98 0.41
N ASP A 69 -6.63 7.98 0.65
CA ASP A 69 -7.82 7.86 1.47
C ASP A 69 -9.07 7.40 0.68
N SER A 70 -9.11 7.66 -0.63
CA SER A 70 -10.14 7.12 -1.55
C SER A 70 -10.22 5.60 -1.49
N TYR A 71 -9.08 4.90 -1.56
CA TYR A 71 -9.02 3.44 -1.44
C TYR A 71 -9.40 2.94 -0.03
N LYS A 72 -9.11 3.71 1.01
CA LYS A 72 -9.48 3.36 2.40
C LYS A 72 -10.98 3.53 2.68
N ARG A 73 -11.65 4.46 1.98
CA ARG A 73 -13.10 4.67 2.03
C ARG A 73 -13.88 3.78 1.06
N MET A 74 -13.25 3.31 -0.03
CA MET A 74 -13.85 2.35 -0.97
C MET A 74 -13.87 0.90 -0.46
N LEU A 75 -13.13 0.58 0.62
CA LEU A 75 -13.32 -0.68 1.31
C LEU A 75 -14.69 -0.65 2.01
N ILE A 76 -15.67 -1.29 1.40
CA ILE A 76 -16.92 -1.69 2.06
C ILE A 76 -16.51 -2.50 3.28
N LYS A 77 -16.64 -1.92 4.47
CA LYS A 77 -16.20 -2.55 5.73
C LYS A 77 -17.26 -3.44 6.35
N ASP A 78 -18.50 -3.39 5.84
CA ASP A 78 -19.59 -4.20 6.35
C ASP A 78 -19.58 -5.56 5.65
N PRO A 79 -19.30 -6.66 6.37
CA PRO A 79 -19.32 -8.01 5.80
C PRO A 79 -20.64 -8.34 5.11
N ARG A 80 -21.77 -7.82 5.63
CA ARG A 80 -23.10 -8.10 5.08
C ARG A 80 -23.28 -7.57 3.65
N ILE A 81 -22.72 -6.39 3.38
CA ILE A 81 -22.79 -5.77 2.06
C ILE A 81 -21.93 -6.58 1.07
N ILE A 82 -20.74 -7.03 1.50
CA ILE A 82 -19.89 -7.93 0.70
C ILE A 82 -20.65 -9.22 0.37
N ASP A 83 -21.32 -9.80 1.35
CA ASP A 83 -22.11 -11.03 1.17
C ASP A 83 -23.24 -10.83 0.16
N THR A 84 -24.00 -9.73 0.25
CA THR A 84 -25.09 -9.41 -0.71
C THR A 84 -24.59 -9.28 -2.16
N PHE A 85 -23.39 -8.73 -2.38
CA PHE A 85 -22.79 -8.67 -3.72
C PHE A 85 -22.12 -9.97 -4.16
N SER A 86 -21.82 -10.87 -3.22
CA SER A 86 -21.22 -12.18 -3.50
C SER A 86 -22.26 -13.24 -3.88
N GLU A 87 -23.52 -13.08 -3.48
CA GLU A 87 -24.62 -14.01 -3.77
C GLU A 87 -24.85 -14.24 -5.28
N GLY A 88 -24.52 -13.24 -6.12
CA GLY A 88 -24.55 -13.36 -7.58
C GLY A 88 -23.30 -14.00 -8.20
N ILE A 89 -22.26 -14.22 -7.42
CA ILE A 89 -21.02 -14.89 -7.81
C ILE A 89 -21.07 -16.31 -7.22
N ALA A 90 -22.08 -17.08 -7.59
CA ALA A 90 -22.03 -18.51 -7.40
C ALA A 90 -20.88 -19.03 -8.26
N PHE A 91 -19.73 -19.27 -7.62
CA PHE A 91 -18.63 -20.00 -8.23
C PHE A 91 -19.09 -21.45 -8.39
N GLU A 92 -19.78 -21.74 -9.48
CA GLU A 92 -19.91 -23.11 -9.93
C GLU A 92 -18.57 -23.50 -10.56
N PRO A 93 -17.82 -24.45 -9.96
CA PRO A 93 -16.61 -24.93 -10.59
C PRO A 93 -17.02 -25.49 -11.96
N ALA A 94 -16.50 -24.88 -13.04
CA ALA A 94 -16.87 -25.22 -14.42
C ALA A 94 -16.66 -26.71 -14.77
N GLN A 95 -15.89 -27.44 -13.94
CA GLN A 95 -15.63 -28.86 -14.11
C GLN A 95 -15.21 -29.50 -12.79
N GLU A 96 -15.82 -30.63 -12.44
CA GLU A 96 -15.33 -31.46 -11.34
C GLU A 96 -14.00 -32.12 -11.73
N VAL A 97 -13.04 -32.14 -10.80
CA VAL A 97 -11.75 -32.80 -11.01
C VAL A 97 -12.00 -34.31 -11.17
N SER A 98 -11.56 -34.88 -12.30
CA SER A 98 -11.68 -36.32 -12.58
C SER A 98 -11.06 -37.16 -11.47
N ALA A 99 -11.62 -38.35 -11.21
CA ALA A 99 -11.06 -39.30 -10.24
C ALA A 99 -9.58 -39.62 -10.54
N PHE A 100 -9.20 -39.67 -11.81
CA PHE A 100 -7.82 -39.87 -12.23
C PHE A 100 -6.91 -38.70 -11.83
N ASP A 101 -7.37 -37.46 -12.01
CA ASP A 101 -6.61 -36.28 -11.62
C ASP A 101 -6.49 -36.17 -10.09
N LYS A 102 -7.55 -36.53 -9.35
CA LYS A 102 -7.50 -36.62 -7.88
C LYS A 102 -6.43 -37.63 -7.42
N ALA A 103 -6.43 -38.83 -7.98
CA ALA A 103 -5.41 -39.85 -7.68
C ALA A 103 -3.99 -39.37 -8.04
N ARG A 104 -3.83 -38.67 -9.17
CA ARG A 104 -2.54 -38.09 -9.57
C ARG A 104 -2.05 -37.00 -8.61
N ILE A 105 -2.96 -36.13 -8.14
CA ILE A 105 -2.64 -35.10 -7.14
C ILE A 105 -2.25 -35.75 -5.81
N GLU A 106 -3.00 -36.76 -5.38
CA GLU A 106 -2.72 -37.48 -4.13
C GLU A 106 -1.36 -38.20 -4.18
N ALA A 107 -1.07 -38.88 -5.29
CA ALA A 107 0.24 -39.50 -5.51
C ALA A 107 1.39 -38.47 -5.55
N ALA A 108 1.15 -37.27 -6.08
CA ALA A 108 2.15 -36.21 -6.08
C ALA A 108 2.42 -35.65 -4.66
N LEU A 109 1.37 -35.58 -3.82
CA LEU A 109 1.45 -35.04 -2.46
C LEU A 109 1.93 -36.06 -1.43
N SER A 110 1.82 -37.36 -1.69
CA SER A 110 2.23 -38.43 -0.76
C SER A 110 3.74 -38.47 -0.48
N VAL A 111 4.56 -37.94 -1.40
CA VAL A 111 6.03 -37.87 -1.27
C VAL A 111 6.47 -36.78 -0.28
N LEU A 112 5.59 -35.84 0.07
CA LEU A 112 5.88 -34.75 0.98
C LEU A 112 5.76 -35.20 2.43
N THR A 113 6.67 -34.70 3.28
CA THR A 113 6.47 -34.80 4.73
C THR A 113 5.28 -33.94 5.17
N ALA A 114 4.67 -34.26 6.31
CA ALA A 114 3.53 -33.50 6.83
C ALA A 114 3.81 -31.98 6.90
N ARG A 115 5.02 -31.60 7.34
CA ARG A 115 5.42 -30.20 7.45
C ARG A 115 5.66 -29.53 6.09
N GLU A 116 6.25 -30.24 5.13
CA GLU A 116 6.40 -29.73 3.76
C GLU A 116 5.04 -29.56 3.08
N LYS A 117 4.13 -30.51 3.26
CA LYS A 117 2.76 -30.48 2.73
C LYS A 117 1.97 -29.30 3.30
N GLU A 118 2.00 -29.11 4.62
CA GLU A 118 1.35 -27.98 5.30
C GLU A 118 1.85 -26.63 4.76
N ILE A 119 3.17 -26.42 4.73
CA ILE A 119 3.77 -25.17 4.24
C ILE A 119 3.48 -24.96 2.74
N PHE A 120 3.48 -26.03 1.95
CA PHE A 120 3.18 -25.96 0.52
C PHE A 120 1.73 -25.55 0.27
N ILE A 121 0.76 -26.13 1.00
CA ILE A 121 -0.67 -25.77 0.90
C ILE A 121 -0.89 -24.31 1.30
N LEU A 122 -0.34 -23.89 2.45
CA LEU A 122 -0.46 -22.51 2.93
C LEU A 122 0.09 -21.48 1.93
N ASN A 123 1.11 -21.84 1.15
CA ASN A 123 1.67 -20.92 0.16
C ASN A 123 0.98 -20.99 -1.21
N LYS A 124 0.66 -22.19 -1.70
CA LYS A 124 0.22 -22.40 -3.09
C LYS A 124 -1.30 -22.44 -3.24
N VAL A 125 -2.01 -22.89 -2.22
CA VAL A 125 -3.48 -22.93 -2.20
C VAL A 125 -4.01 -21.65 -1.56
N GLU A 126 -3.61 -21.37 -0.32
CA GLU A 126 -4.08 -20.22 0.45
C GLU A 126 -3.39 -18.89 0.08
N GLN A 127 -2.37 -18.94 -0.79
CA GLN A 127 -1.61 -17.78 -1.27
C GLN A 127 -0.98 -16.89 -0.19
N PHE A 128 -0.69 -17.42 1.01
CA PHE A 128 -0.03 -16.65 2.04
C PHE A 128 1.44 -16.36 1.71
N SER A 129 1.89 -15.17 2.12
CA SER A 129 3.29 -14.78 2.00
C SER A 129 4.18 -15.64 2.92
N TYR A 130 5.44 -15.85 2.54
CA TYR A 130 6.38 -16.62 3.36
C TYR A 130 6.56 -16.07 4.77
N GLU A 131 6.40 -14.77 4.93
CA GLU A 131 6.51 -14.08 6.22
C GLU A 131 5.29 -14.33 7.10
N ARG A 132 4.10 -14.32 6.50
CA ARG A 132 2.86 -14.67 7.20
C ARG A 132 2.87 -16.13 7.64
N ILE A 133 3.32 -17.04 6.78
CA ILE A 133 3.45 -18.47 7.11
C ILE A 133 4.47 -18.69 8.23
N ALA A 134 5.61 -18.00 8.15
CA ALA A 134 6.64 -18.04 9.20
C ALA A 134 6.09 -17.63 10.57
N ALA A 135 5.31 -16.54 10.61
CA ALA A 135 4.65 -16.09 11.83
C ALA A 135 3.59 -17.08 12.34
N MET A 136 2.74 -17.62 11.46
CA MET A 136 1.70 -18.60 11.84
C MET A 136 2.29 -19.87 12.44
N LEU A 137 3.44 -20.31 11.92
CA LEU A 137 4.07 -21.57 12.27
C LEU A 137 5.21 -21.43 13.29
N GLY A 138 5.53 -20.21 13.74
CA GLY A 138 6.61 -19.94 14.70
C GLY A 138 8.02 -20.28 14.19
N ILE A 139 8.25 -20.19 12.87
CA ILE A 139 9.54 -20.57 12.23
C ILE A 139 10.13 -19.41 11.45
N LYS A 140 11.40 -19.52 11.05
CA LYS A 140 12.06 -18.48 10.23
C LYS A 140 11.54 -18.51 8.78
N LYS A 141 11.46 -17.33 8.15
CA LYS A 141 11.10 -17.16 6.72
C LYS A 141 11.96 -17.99 5.78
N SER A 142 13.25 -18.11 6.06
CA SER A 142 14.18 -18.95 5.28
C SER A 142 13.84 -20.45 5.35
N THR A 143 13.32 -20.92 6.49
CA THR A 143 12.85 -22.30 6.66
C THR A 143 11.62 -22.56 5.79
N VAL A 144 10.67 -21.61 5.75
CA VAL A 144 9.49 -21.68 4.87
C VAL A 144 9.91 -21.76 3.40
N GLN A 145 10.78 -20.85 2.95
CA GLN A 145 11.30 -20.85 1.57
C GLN A 145 11.95 -22.17 1.19
N THR A 146 12.80 -22.71 2.06
CA THR A 146 13.50 -23.98 1.83
C THR A 146 12.51 -25.14 1.72
N ASN A 147 11.51 -25.20 2.59
CA ASN A 147 10.49 -26.24 2.57
C ASN A 147 9.62 -26.17 1.31
N VAL A 148 9.21 -24.98 0.86
CA VAL A 148 8.47 -24.82 -0.39
C VAL A 148 9.29 -25.30 -1.58
N LYS A 149 10.57 -24.92 -1.67
CA LYS A 149 11.46 -25.33 -2.77
C LYS A 149 11.68 -26.85 -2.78
N ARG A 150 11.86 -27.46 -1.60
CA ARG A 150 11.97 -28.92 -1.47
C ARG A 150 10.70 -29.62 -1.91
N ALA A 151 9.54 -29.15 -1.47
CA ALA A 151 8.25 -29.70 -1.85
C ALA A 151 8.03 -29.66 -3.37
N GLN A 152 8.29 -28.51 -4.00
CA GLN A 152 8.23 -28.37 -5.46
C GLN A 152 9.16 -29.34 -6.19
N THR A 153 10.39 -29.51 -5.68
CA THR A 153 11.37 -30.42 -6.28
C THR A 153 10.90 -31.87 -6.20
N LYS A 154 10.35 -32.29 -5.04
CA LYS A 154 9.80 -33.64 -4.83
C LYS A 154 8.61 -33.92 -5.74
N ILE A 155 7.65 -32.99 -5.80
CA ILE A 155 6.48 -33.08 -6.69
C ILE A 155 6.93 -33.16 -8.16
N ALA A 156 7.83 -32.28 -8.60
CA ALA A 156 8.30 -32.27 -9.99
C ALA A 156 9.02 -33.57 -10.37
N LYS A 157 9.75 -34.19 -9.42
CA LYS A 157 10.35 -35.51 -9.63
C LYS A 157 9.29 -36.60 -9.74
N GLN A 158 8.28 -36.59 -8.88
CA GLN A 158 7.19 -37.56 -8.89
C GLN A 158 6.36 -37.47 -10.19
N MET A 159 6.08 -36.26 -10.67
CA MET A 159 5.34 -36.04 -11.92
C MET A 159 6.06 -36.52 -13.18
N LYS A 160 7.40 -36.66 -13.14
CA LYS A 160 8.20 -37.21 -14.25
C LYS A 160 8.18 -38.73 -14.29
N GLN A 161 7.76 -39.40 -13.22
CA GLN A 161 7.63 -40.85 -13.20
C GLN A 161 6.26 -41.26 -13.75
N PRO A 162 6.19 -42.26 -14.65
CA PRO A 162 4.91 -42.75 -15.13
C PRO A 162 4.09 -43.30 -13.95
N LEU A 163 2.77 -43.07 -13.96
CA LEU A 163 1.79 -43.51 -12.94
C LEU A 163 1.64 -45.05 -12.82
N HIS A 164 2.64 -45.83 -13.25
CA HIS A 164 2.50 -47.25 -13.55
C HIS A 164 2.60 -48.20 -12.35
N CYS A 165 2.68 -47.70 -11.12
CA CYS A 165 2.88 -48.53 -9.92
C CYS A 165 2.07 -48.04 -8.72
N LEU A 166 0.74 -48.01 -8.82
CA LEU A 166 -0.18 -47.94 -7.66
C LEU A 166 -1.45 -48.76 -7.96
N ALA A 167 -1.25 -50.05 -8.26
CA ALA A 167 -2.29 -51.09 -8.23
C ALA A 167 -1.94 -52.12 -7.17
#